data_AF-A0A7V8YZR4-F1
#
_entry.id   AF-A0A7V8YZR4-F1
#
_cell.length_a   1.000
_cell.length_b   1.000
_cell.length_c   1.000
_cell.angle_alpha   90.00
_cell.angle_beta   90.00
_cell.angle_gamma   90.00
#
_symmetry.space_group_name_H-M   'P 1'
#
loop_
_entity.id
_entity.type
_entity.pdbx_description
1 polymer ?
#
loop_
_entity_poly.entity_id
_entity_poly.type
_entity_poly.pdbx_seq_one_letter_code
_entity_poly.pdbx_strand_id
1 'polypeptide(L)'
;MNNPTIADIFANNNNIHEKLKTTLGSLTAEQASSLPEGEKWTISQIVEHLSLVEENMSKICSKLLLKAQSGEKSSDGTVRISPAFVEKAAEIAAIKLEAPDIVHPSASLSIAESISKMDENRKRLDQIRPLFEAYDCNEDKFPHPFLGDISAVEWLTLVGGHEARHLRQIKNLLEKIGK
;
A
#
# COMPACT_ATOMS: atom_id res chain seq x y z
N MET A 1 21.90 -7.01 5.26
CA MET A 1 20.79 -6.30 5.93
C MET A 1 19.93 -7.37 6.59
N ASN A 2 19.57 -7.21 7.86
CA ASN A 2 18.67 -8.15 8.52
C ASN A 2 17.26 -8.00 7.90
N ASN A 3 16.55 -9.11 7.71
CA ASN A 3 15.16 -9.07 7.27
C ASN A 3 14.29 -8.39 8.33
N PRO A 4 13.28 -7.60 7.93
CA PRO A 4 12.38 -6.95 8.89
C PRO A 4 11.53 -7.99 9.62
N THR A 5 11.17 -7.74 10.88
CA THR A 5 10.12 -8.52 11.55
C THR A 5 8.73 -8.10 11.05
N ILE A 6 7.69 -8.89 11.35
CA ILE A 6 6.30 -8.48 11.11
C ILE A 6 6.00 -7.15 11.81
N ALA A 7 6.48 -6.98 13.05
CA ALA A 7 6.33 -5.73 13.79
C ALA A 7 6.97 -4.53 13.08
N ASP A 8 8.16 -4.71 12.49
CA ASP A 8 8.84 -3.66 11.72
C ASP A 8 8.04 -3.25 10.49
N ILE A 9 7.43 -4.22 9.78
CA ILE A 9 6.60 -3.94 8.60
C ILE A 9 5.37 -3.13 9.00
N PHE A 10 4.64 -3.55 10.04
CA PHE A 10 3.48 -2.80 10.55
C PHE A 10 3.86 -1.39 11.01
N ALA A 11 4.97 -1.25 11.76
CA ALA A 11 5.45 0.04 12.22
C ALA A 11 5.82 0.97 11.05
N ASN A 12 6.48 0.44 10.02
CA ASN A 12 6.81 1.20 8.82
C ASN A 12 5.55 1.64 8.05
N ASN A 13 4.59 0.73 7.86
CA ASN A 13 3.33 1.05 7.20
C ASN A 13 2.58 2.16 7.94
N ASN A 14 2.47 2.08 9.27
CA ASN A 14 1.82 3.12 10.07
C ASN A 14 2.56 4.46 10.00
N ASN A 15 3.90 4.44 10.03
CA ASN A 15 4.71 5.66 9.90
C ASN A 15 4.50 6.36 8.54
N ILE A 16 4.30 5.60 7.46
CA ILE A 16 4.02 6.16 6.13
C ILE A 16 2.60 6.74 6.10
N HIS A 17 1.64 6.02 6.68
CA HIS A 17 0.25 6.46 6.76
C HIS A 17 0.10 7.78 7.52
N GLU A 18 0.76 7.93 8.66
CA GLU A 18 0.75 9.19 9.43
C GLU A 18 1.38 10.36 8.66
N LYS A 19 2.44 10.09 7.88
CA LYS A 19 3.04 11.12 7.00
C LYS A 19 2.09 11.53 5.88
N LEU A 20 1.33 10.58 5.32
CA LEU A 20 0.28 10.87 4.34
C LEU A 20 -0.80 11.76 4.98
N LYS A 21 -1.39 11.36 6.11
CA LYS A 21 -2.42 12.13 6.82
C LYS A 21 -1.96 13.54 7.17
N THR A 22 -0.73 13.68 7.66
CA THR A 22 -0.12 14.99 7.94
C THR A 22 -0.03 15.86 6.68
N THR A 23 0.44 15.29 5.57
CA THR A 23 0.56 16.01 4.29
C THR A 23 -0.80 16.42 3.74
N LEU A 24 -1.81 15.55 3.86
CA LEU A 24 -3.17 15.81 3.39
C LEU A 24 -3.90 16.83 4.27
N GLY A 25 -3.63 16.85 5.57
CA GLY A 25 -4.22 17.79 6.52
C GLY A 25 -3.82 19.25 6.31
N SER A 26 -2.74 19.52 5.57
CA SER A 26 -2.30 20.88 5.22
C SER A 26 -2.83 21.39 3.87
N LEU A 27 -3.62 20.59 3.14
CA LEU A 27 -4.05 20.95 1.79
C LEU A 27 -5.20 21.96 1.79
N THR A 28 -5.14 22.91 0.86
CA THR A 28 -6.32 23.68 0.47
C THR A 28 -7.20 22.89 -0.50
N ALA A 29 -8.48 23.26 -0.61
CA ALA A 29 -9.39 22.64 -1.58
C ALA A 29 -8.89 22.81 -3.03
N GLU A 30 -8.26 23.94 -3.34
CA GLU A 30 -7.65 24.21 -4.65
C GLU A 30 -6.46 23.28 -4.91
N GLN A 31 -5.55 23.11 -3.95
CA GLN A 31 -4.43 22.16 -4.09
C GLN A 31 -4.93 20.72 -4.28
N ALA A 32 -5.95 20.32 -3.52
CA ALA A 32 -6.52 18.98 -3.60
C ALA A 32 -7.14 18.66 -4.97
N SER A 33 -7.76 19.66 -5.61
CA SER A 33 -8.50 19.52 -6.87
C SER A 33 -7.73 19.96 -8.12
N SER A 34 -6.57 20.58 -7.97
CA SER A 34 -5.74 21.02 -9.10
C SER A 34 -5.17 19.85 -9.89
N LEU A 35 -5.21 19.97 -11.22
CA LEU A 35 -4.60 19.02 -12.16
C LEU A 35 -3.53 19.74 -12.98
N PRO A 36 -2.25 19.70 -12.58
CA PRO A 36 -1.15 20.27 -13.36
C PRO A 36 -1.06 19.65 -14.77
N GLU A 37 -0.58 20.43 -15.73
CA GLU A 37 -0.41 19.97 -17.11
C GLU A 37 0.47 18.70 -17.20
N GLY A 38 0.03 17.73 -18.00
CA GLY A 38 0.72 16.45 -18.20
C GLY A 38 0.53 15.42 -17.08
N GLU A 39 -0.24 15.74 -16.05
CA GLU A 39 -0.64 14.80 -15.00
C GLU A 39 -2.01 14.18 -15.30
N LYS A 40 -2.23 12.96 -14.79
CA LYS A 40 -3.48 12.22 -15.03
C LYS A 40 -4.50 12.37 -13.91
N TRP A 41 -4.03 12.53 -12.67
CA TRP A 41 -4.87 12.53 -11.47
C TRP A 41 -4.55 13.73 -10.59
N THR A 42 -5.60 14.30 -10.01
CA THR A 42 -5.51 15.26 -8.91
C THR A 42 -5.02 14.57 -7.64
N ILE A 43 -4.67 15.36 -6.62
CA ILE A 43 -4.31 14.78 -5.31
C ILE A 43 -5.50 14.00 -4.72
N SER A 44 -6.73 14.54 -4.79
CA SER A 44 -7.92 13.82 -4.32
C SER A 44 -8.09 12.46 -5.00
N GLN A 45 -7.88 12.39 -6.31
CA GLN A 45 -7.95 11.14 -7.07
C GLN A 45 -6.84 10.15 -6.69
N ILE A 46 -5.63 10.63 -6.39
CA ILE A 46 -4.55 9.76 -5.88
C ILE A 46 -4.93 9.15 -4.52
N VAL A 47 -5.56 9.92 -3.63
CA VAL A 47 -5.97 9.41 -2.31
C VAL A 47 -7.12 8.40 -2.45
N GLU A 48 -8.07 8.63 -3.34
CA GLU A 48 -9.11 7.64 -3.66
C GLU A 48 -8.48 6.34 -4.19
N HIS A 49 -7.56 6.43 -5.14
CA HIS A 49 -6.80 5.28 -5.67
C HIS A 49 -6.12 4.48 -4.56
N LEU A 50 -5.41 5.16 -3.64
CA LEU A 50 -4.77 4.52 -2.50
C LEU A 50 -5.75 3.70 -1.66
N SER A 51 -6.94 4.23 -1.39
CA SER A 51 -7.97 3.53 -0.62
C SER A 51 -8.48 2.26 -1.29
N LEU A 52 -8.60 2.27 -2.63
CA LEU A 52 -9.05 1.13 -3.44
C LEU A 52 -7.99 0.04 -3.51
N VAL A 53 -6.73 0.43 -3.74
CA VAL A 53 -5.61 -0.51 -3.82
C VAL A 53 -5.36 -1.18 -2.47
N GLU A 54 -5.35 -0.41 -1.38
CA GLU A 54 -5.13 -0.95 -0.04
C GLU A 54 -6.24 -1.92 0.39
N GLU A 55 -7.50 -1.64 0.03
CA GLU A 55 -8.61 -2.57 0.31
C GLU A 55 -8.37 -3.94 -0.33
N ASN A 56 -7.94 -3.95 -1.60
CA ASN A 56 -7.62 -5.18 -2.31
C ASN A 56 -6.41 -5.91 -1.70
N MET A 57 -5.35 -5.17 -1.34
CA MET A 57 -4.19 -5.73 -0.66
C MET A 57 -4.56 -6.37 0.69
N SER A 58 -5.37 -5.70 1.49
CA SER A 58 -5.85 -6.20 2.79
C SER A 58 -6.64 -7.51 2.64
N LYS A 59 -7.52 -7.60 1.64
CA LYS A 59 -8.26 -8.83 1.32
C LYS A 59 -7.33 -9.97 0.89
N ILE A 60 -6.29 -9.68 0.11
CA ILE A 60 -5.30 -10.67 -0.32
C ILE A 60 -4.49 -11.19 0.87
N CYS A 61 -4.02 -10.30 1.75
CA CYS A 61 -3.34 -10.67 3.00
C CYS A 61 -4.22 -11.65 3.82
N SER A 62 -5.47 -11.29 4.09
CA SER A 62 -6.42 -12.15 4.80
C SER A 62 -6.60 -13.51 4.13
N LYS A 63 -6.73 -13.55 2.81
CA LYS A 63 -6.87 -14.80 2.04
C LYS A 63 -5.65 -15.71 2.21
N LEU A 64 -4.45 -15.17 2.11
CA LEU A 64 -3.21 -15.95 2.23
C LEU A 64 -3.00 -16.45 3.66
N LEU A 65 -3.31 -15.63 4.68
CA LEU A 65 -3.25 -16.04 6.08
C LEU A 65 -4.23 -17.17 6.41
N LEU A 66 -5.47 -17.09 5.92
CA LEU A 66 -6.46 -18.16 6.11
C LEU A 66 -5.99 -19.48 5.49
N LYS A 67 -5.28 -19.41 4.35
CA LYS A 67 -4.68 -20.59 3.71
C LYS A 67 -3.53 -21.16 4.54
N ALA A 68 -2.62 -20.32 5.03
CA ALA A 68 -1.51 -20.74 5.89
C ALA A 68 -2.01 -21.38 7.19
N GLN A 69 -3.03 -20.78 7.82
CA GLN A 69 -3.71 -21.32 8.99
C GLN A 69 -4.35 -22.68 8.73
N SER A 70 -5.10 -22.81 7.63
CA SER A 70 -5.77 -24.07 7.27
C SER A 70 -4.77 -25.20 6.94
N GLY A 71 -3.58 -24.84 6.47
CA GLY A 71 -2.48 -25.78 6.23
C GLY A 71 -1.61 -26.04 7.46
N GLU A 72 -1.95 -25.49 8.63
CA GLU A 72 -1.20 -25.63 9.88
C GLU A 72 0.29 -25.29 9.76
N LYS A 73 0.64 -24.36 8.86
CA LYS A 73 2.03 -23.95 8.63
C LYS A 73 2.44 -22.93 9.67
N SER A 74 3.04 -23.37 10.78
CA SER A 74 3.51 -22.46 11.84
C SER A 74 4.66 -21.56 11.37
N SER A 75 4.69 -20.33 11.86
CA SER A 75 5.81 -19.41 11.65
C SER A 75 7.04 -19.82 12.47
N ASP A 76 8.24 -19.68 11.91
CA ASP A 76 9.51 -19.73 12.64
C ASP A 76 9.99 -18.32 13.09
N GLY A 77 9.15 -17.29 12.89
CA GLY A 77 9.45 -15.88 13.13
C GLY A 77 10.25 -15.21 12.01
N THR A 78 10.66 -15.95 10.98
CA THR A 78 11.42 -15.41 9.86
C THR A 78 10.50 -14.79 8.82
N VAL A 79 10.80 -13.56 8.45
CA VAL A 79 10.24 -12.90 7.26
C VAL A 79 11.26 -12.99 6.13
N ARG A 80 10.79 -13.40 4.95
CA ARG A 80 11.59 -13.50 3.73
C ARG A 80 11.01 -12.57 2.68
N ILE A 81 11.69 -11.44 2.49
CA ILE A 81 11.45 -10.57 1.34
C ILE A 81 12.37 -11.06 0.22
N SER A 82 11.79 -11.51 -0.89
CA SER A 82 12.59 -12.08 -1.98
C SER A 82 13.41 -11.01 -2.70
N PRO A 83 14.64 -11.34 -3.16
CA PRO A 83 15.41 -10.43 -4.00
C PRO A 83 14.64 -9.99 -5.25
N ALA A 84 13.89 -10.91 -5.87
CA ALA A 84 13.05 -10.62 -7.04
C ALA A 84 11.96 -9.58 -6.75
N PHE A 85 11.35 -9.61 -5.56
CA PHE A 85 10.41 -8.57 -5.13
C PHE A 85 11.12 -7.22 -5.00
N VAL A 86 12.28 -7.17 -4.34
CA VAL A 86 13.04 -5.93 -4.12
C VAL A 86 13.50 -5.32 -5.46
N GLU A 87 14.07 -6.13 -6.34
CA GLU A 87 14.56 -5.72 -7.66
C GLU A 87 13.41 -5.15 -8.50
N LYS A 88 12.32 -5.90 -8.67
CA LYS A 88 11.16 -5.42 -9.42
C LYS A 88 10.51 -4.20 -8.79
N ALA A 89 10.42 -4.14 -7.45
CA ALA A 89 9.91 -2.97 -6.74
C ALA A 89 10.73 -1.70 -7.04
N ALA A 90 12.06 -1.85 -7.12
CA ALA A 90 12.96 -0.76 -7.50
C ALA A 90 12.78 -0.35 -8.97
N GLU A 91 12.67 -1.31 -9.88
CA GLU A 91 12.40 -1.05 -11.31
C GLU A 91 11.10 -0.27 -11.51
N ILE A 92 9.99 -0.74 -10.91
CA ILE A 92 8.69 -0.09 -11.07
C ILE A 92 8.61 1.28 -10.38
N ALA A 93 9.45 1.53 -9.38
CA ALA A 93 9.53 2.84 -8.73
C ALA A 93 10.16 3.90 -9.65
N ALA A 94 10.96 3.49 -10.65
CA ALA A 94 11.65 4.38 -11.57
C ALA A 94 10.83 4.74 -12.82
N ILE A 95 9.68 4.08 -13.06
CA ILE A 95 8.88 4.26 -14.26
C ILE A 95 7.44 4.70 -13.96
N LYS A 96 6.82 5.35 -14.95
CA LYS A 96 5.38 5.63 -14.94
C LYS A 96 4.64 4.36 -15.36
N LEU A 97 3.78 3.86 -14.48
CA LEU A 97 2.91 2.72 -14.73
C LEU A 97 1.46 3.17 -14.83
N GLU A 98 0.71 2.53 -15.72
CA GLU A 98 -0.74 2.66 -15.76
C GLU A 98 -1.37 1.70 -14.77
N ALA A 99 -2.20 2.21 -13.85
CA ALA A 99 -2.91 1.33 -12.93
C ALA A 99 -3.98 0.50 -13.66
N PRO A 100 -4.33 -0.69 -13.19
CA PRO A 100 -5.49 -1.42 -13.71
C PRO A 100 -6.80 -0.64 -13.52
N ASP A 101 -7.71 -0.69 -14.50
CA ASP A 101 -8.97 0.09 -14.53
C ASP A 101 -9.81 -0.06 -13.25
N ILE A 102 -9.82 -1.25 -12.64
CA ILE A 102 -10.60 -1.54 -11.42
C ILE A 102 -10.17 -0.72 -10.19
N VAL A 103 -8.97 -0.16 -10.20
CA VAL A 103 -8.47 0.72 -9.13
C VAL A 103 -8.28 2.15 -9.63
N HIS A 104 -8.82 2.52 -10.79
CA HIS A 104 -8.84 3.92 -11.20
C HIS A 104 -9.76 4.72 -10.26
N PRO A 105 -9.35 5.93 -9.85
CA PRO A 105 -10.21 6.80 -9.07
C PRO A 105 -11.39 7.28 -9.91
N SER A 106 -12.57 7.23 -9.33
CA SER A 106 -13.83 7.65 -9.95
C SER A 106 -14.22 9.10 -9.63
N ALA A 107 -13.44 9.76 -8.78
CA ALA A 107 -13.75 11.04 -8.15
C ALA A 107 -15.04 11.01 -7.31
N SER A 108 -15.44 9.82 -6.80
CA SER A 108 -16.65 9.66 -5.99
C SER A 108 -16.41 9.78 -4.49
N LEU A 109 -15.15 9.66 -4.04
CA LEU A 109 -14.76 9.78 -2.64
C LEU A 109 -13.98 11.08 -2.42
N SER A 110 -14.32 11.79 -1.35
CA SER A 110 -13.48 12.85 -0.82
C SER A 110 -12.18 12.30 -0.23
N ILE A 111 -11.20 13.18 0.00
CA ILE A 111 -9.98 12.83 0.74
C ILE A 111 -10.32 12.25 2.12
N ALA A 112 -11.28 12.84 2.83
CA ALA A 112 -11.66 12.40 4.17
C ALA A 112 -12.28 10.99 4.15
N GLU A 113 -13.18 10.71 3.20
CA GLU A 113 -13.78 9.37 3.03
C GLU A 113 -12.72 8.34 2.63
N SER A 114 -11.80 8.71 1.75
CA SER A 114 -10.70 7.85 1.32
C SER A 114 -9.77 7.51 2.49
N ILE A 115 -9.40 8.50 3.32
CA ILE A 115 -8.62 8.27 4.55
C ILE A 115 -9.40 7.38 5.52
N SER A 116 -10.70 7.63 5.73
CA SER A 116 -11.53 6.79 6.61
C SER A 116 -11.52 5.33 6.14
N LYS A 117 -11.63 5.10 4.83
CA LYS A 117 -11.56 3.77 4.24
C LYS A 117 -10.18 3.12 4.44
N MET A 118 -9.11 3.89 4.31
CA MET A 118 -7.75 3.41 4.61
C MET A 118 -7.59 3.07 6.10
N ASP A 119 -8.04 3.93 7.01
CA ASP A 119 -8.03 3.68 8.46
C ASP A 119 -8.78 2.38 8.81
N GLU A 120 -9.90 2.08 8.14
CA GLU A 120 -10.60 0.79 8.28
C GLU A 120 -9.78 -0.40 7.76
N ASN A 121 -9.12 -0.26 6.62
CA ASN A 121 -8.25 -1.31 6.07
C ASN A 121 -7.06 -1.59 7.00
N ARG A 122 -6.48 -0.55 7.60
CA ARG A 122 -5.42 -0.65 8.62
C ARG A 122 -5.91 -1.41 9.85
N LYS A 123 -7.10 -1.07 10.37
CA LYS A 123 -7.72 -1.81 11.48
C LYS A 123 -7.92 -3.30 11.14
N ARG A 124 -8.35 -3.62 9.92
CA ARG A 124 -8.49 -5.02 9.47
C ARG A 124 -7.13 -5.74 9.43
N LEU A 125 -6.08 -5.07 8.95
CA LEU A 125 -4.72 -5.61 8.95
C LEU A 125 -4.18 -5.83 10.37
N ASP A 126 -4.43 -4.89 11.29
CA ASP A 126 -4.03 -5.03 12.70
C ASP A 126 -4.76 -6.19 13.40
N GLN A 127 -6.04 -6.42 13.09
CA GLN A 127 -6.81 -7.54 13.62
C GLN A 127 -6.24 -8.91 13.22
N ILE A 128 -5.67 -9.02 12.02
CA ILE A 128 -5.06 -10.27 11.52
C ILE A 128 -3.54 -10.34 11.78
N ARG A 129 -2.95 -9.32 12.41
CA ARG A 129 -1.52 -9.31 12.77
C ARG A 129 -1.09 -10.54 13.59
N PRO A 130 -1.84 -11.02 14.59
CA PRO A 130 -1.46 -12.24 15.30
C PRO A 130 -1.34 -13.46 14.39
N LEU A 131 -2.08 -13.51 13.28
CA LEU A 131 -1.97 -14.58 12.29
C LEU A 131 -0.67 -14.49 11.48
N PHE A 132 -0.22 -13.27 11.16
CA PHE A 132 1.10 -13.05 10.54
C PHE A 132 2.24 -13.52 11.43
N GLU A 133 2.08 -13.40 12.76
CA GLU A 133 3.08 -13.82 13.73
C GLU A 133 3.01 -15.33 14.02
N ALA A 134 1.82 -15.94 13.94
CA ALA A 134 1.61 -17.35 14.24
C ALA A 134 1.89 -18.31 13.07
N TYR A 135 1.65 -17.88 11.82
CA TYR A 135 1.71 -18.76 10.65
C TYR A 135 2.75 -18.32 9.61
N ASP A 136 3.24 -19.27 8.82
CA ASP A 136 4.20 -19.02 7.75
C ASP A 136 3.55 -18.22 6.62
N CYS A 137 4.05 -17.00 6.46
CA CYS A 137 3.57 -16.01 5.51
C CYS A 137 4.49 -15.86 4.29
N ASN A 138 5.49 -16.74 4.14
CA ASN A 138 6.53 -16.64 3.11
C ASN A 138 6.19 -17.47 1.85
N GLU A 139 5.47 -18.58 2.01
CA GLU A 139 5.31 -19.59 0.96
C GLU A 139 4.09 -19.36 0.06
N ASP A 140 2.91 -19.09 0.65
CA ASP A 140 1.69 -18.91 -0.12
C ASP A 140 1.69 -17.54 -0.82
N LYS A 141 1.48 -17.56 -2.14
CA LYS A 141 1.58 -16.38 -3.01
C LYS A 141 0.28 -16.03 -3.70
N PHE A 142 0.15 -14.76 -4.08
CA PHE A 142 -0.91 -14.26 -4.93
C PHE A 142 -0.34 -13.28 -5.98
N PRO A 143 -0.79 -13.32 -7.24
CA PRO A 143 -0.22 -12.52 -8.31
C PRO A 143 -0.50 -11.02 -8.13
N HIS A 144 0.55 -10.21 -8.27
CA HIS A 144 0.48 -8.76 -8.39
C HIS A 144 0.72 -8.34 -9.86
N PRO A 145 -0.02 -7.35 -10.41
CA PRO A 145 0.05 -6.98 -11.83
C PRO A 145 1.44 -6.67 -12.38
N PHE A 146 2.34 -6.15 -11.55
CA PHE A 146 3.70 -5.77 -11.96
C PHE A 146 4.82 -6.56 -11.28
N LEU A 147 4.54 -7.22 -10.15
CA LEU A 147 5.58 -7.88 -9.34
C LEU A 147 5.59 -9.40 -9.58
N GLY A 148 4.52 -9.95 -10.18
CA GLY A 148 4.31 -11.39 -10.30
C GLY A 148 3.79 -11.98 -8.99
N ASP A 149 4.04 -13.26 -8.76
CA ASP A 149 3.60 -13.95 -7.56
C ASP A 149 4.43 -13.52 -6.34
N ILE A 150 3.77 -12.86 -5.38
CA ILE A 150 4.40 -12.37 -4.15
C ILE A 150 3.69 -12.95 -2.92
N SER A 151 4.45 -13.15 -1.85
CA SER A 151 4.00 -13.80 -0.60
C SER A 151 3.13 -12.88 0.25
N ALA A 152 2.50 -13.42 1.30
CA ALA A 152 1.71 -12.63 2.24
C ALA A 152 2.53 -11.53 2.93
N VAL A 153 3.78 -11.81 3.32
CA VAL A 153 4.67 -10.79 3.90
C VAL A 153 5.09 -9.71 2.90
N GLU A 154 5.23 -10.08 1.62
CA GLU A 154 5.54 -9.13 0.55
C GLU A 154 4.32 -8.26 0.22
N TRP A 155 3.11 -8.81 0.20
CA TRP A 155 1.86 -8.04 0.11
C TRP A 155 1.70 -7.06 1.28
N LEU A 156 1.98 -7.49 2.51
CA LEU A 156 1.95 -6.63 3.70
C LEU A 156 2.98 -5.48 3.59
N THR A 157 4.20 -5.79 3.12
CA THR A 157 5.25 -4.80 2.86
C THR A 157 4.85 -3.81 1.77
N LEU A 158 4.18 -4.30 0.73
CA LEU A 158 3.74 -3.51 -0.40
C LEU A 158 2.68 -2.47 -0.02
N VAL A 159 1.89 -2.69 1.04
CA VAL A 159 0.88 -1.71 1.47
C VAL A 159 1.52 -0.36 1.81
N GLY A 160 2.56 -0.34 2.65
CA GLY A 160 3.31 0.89 2.92
C GLY A 160 4.17 1.33 1.74
N GLY A 161 4.76 0.40 0.99
CA GLY A 161 5.57 0.72 -0.19
C GLY A 161 4.79 1.48 -1.27
N HIS A 162 3.57 1.06 -1.54
CA HIS A 162 2.66 1.70 -2.50
C HIS A 162 2.20 3.08 -2.00
N GLU A 163 1.79 3.18 -0.73
CA GLU A 163 1.44 4.46 -0.11
C GLU A 163 2.60 5.46 -0.14
N ALA A 164 3.82 5.02 0.18
CA ALA A 164 5.01 5.85 0.12
C ALA A 164 5.32 6.34 -1.30
N ARG A 165 5.06 5.53 -2.32
CA ARG A 165 5.21 5.94 -3.73
C ARG A 165 4.25 7.07 -4.08
N HIS A 166 2.98 6.96 -3.71
CA HIS A 166 2.01 8.00 -4.00
C HIS A 166 2.15 9.23 -3.10
N LEU A 167 2.65 9.09 -1.87
CA LEU A 167 3.04 10.23 -1.05
C LEU A 167 4.13 11.07 -1.75
N ARG A 168 5.11 10.44 -2.40
CA ARG A 168 6.09 11.15 -3.23
C ARG A 168 5.44 11.83 -4.43
N GLN A 169 4.50 11.15 -5.10
CA GLN A 169 3.75 11.75 -6.22
C GLN A 169 2.96 12.99 -5.76
N ILE A 170 2.26 12.92 -4.62
CA ILE A 170 1.50 14.03 -4.05
C ILE A 170 2.43 15.22 -3.76
N LYS A 171 3.59 14.98 -3.15
CA LYS A 171 4.58 16.04 -2.90
C LYS A 171 5.06 16.70 -4.20
N ASN A 172 5.34 15.91 -5.23
CA ASN A 172 5.73 16.43 -6.54
C ASN A 172 4.60 17.27 -7.20
N LEU A 173 3.34 16.87 -7.03
CA LEU A 173 2.19 17.67 -7.50
C LEU A 173 2.10 19.00 -6.76
N LEU A 174 2.29 19.01 -5.44
CA LEU A 174 2.27 20.24 -4.65
C LEU A 174 3.36 21.22 -5.08
N GLU A 175 4.56 20.72 -5.38
CA GLU A 175 5.64 21.55 -5.95
C GLU A 175 5.30 22.13 -7.32
N LYS A 176 4.46 21.45 -8.11
CA LYS A 176 3.99 21.97 -9.40
C LYS A 176 2.87 23.00 -9.25
N ILE A 177 1.98 22.81 -8.27
CA ILE A 177 0.86 23.72 -8.01
C ILE A 177 1.33 25.02 -7.35
N GLY A 178 2.36 24.95 -6.49
CA GLY A 178 2.94 26.11 -5.81
C GLY A 178 3.97 26.89 -6.63
N LYS A 179 4.25 26.48 -7.87
CA LYS A 179 5.06 27.24 -8.84
C LYS A 179 4.14 28.12 -9.70
#